data_AF-T1AF85-F1
#
_entry.id   AF-T1AF85-F1
#
_cell.length_a   1.000
_cell.length_b   1.000
_cell.length_c   1.000
_cell.angle_alpha   90.00
_cell.angle_beta   90.00
_cell.angle_gamma   90.00
#
_symmetry.space_group_name_H-M   'P 1'
#
loop_
_entity.id
_entity.type
_entity.pdbx_description
1 polymer ?
#
loop_
_entity_poly.entity_id
_entity_poly.type
_entity_poly.pdbx_seq_one_letter_code
_entity_poly.pdbx_strand_id
1 'polypeptide(L)'
;MMQTGSADLYLGDHFDSTNDVLNIKGLPAIYLPYFSFPVVSRKTGLLMPFGNYNSIQGLVFEDSLFWDLDPSYDLMLTVDDMSNFGVGEGLTYRQSFSQNQNLLLSYSQQAVDDPSLGLRTNITQTMDLYNYSGQDFN
;
A
#
# COMPACT_ATOMS: atom_id res chain seq x y z
N MET A 1 13.97 -0.31 19.65
CA MET A 1 14.70 0.97 19.56
C MET A 1 15.14 1.15 18.12
N MET A 2 14.84 2.28 17.49
CA MET A 2 15.25 2.58 16.12
C MET A 2 16.59 3.33 16.14
N GLN A 3 17.51 2.94 15.27
CA GLN A 3 18.77 3.65 15.03
C GLN A 3 18.74 4.16 13.59
N THR A 4 19.13 5.41 13.38
CA THR A 4 19.03 6.09 12.09
C THR A 4 20.40 6.62 11.69
N GLY A 5 20.80 6.43 10.43
CA GLY A 5 22.09 6.92 9.93
C GLY A 5 22.06 8.42 9.66
N SER A 6 21.14 8.86 8.81
CA SER A 6 20.90 10.27 8.48
C SER A 6 19.40 10.51 8.36
N ALA A 7 18.94 11.69 8.78
CA ALA A 7 17.55 12.08 8.63
C ALA A 7 17.42 13.57 8.34
N ASP A 8 16.59 13.90 7.36
CA ASP A 8 16.30 15.25 6.91
C ASP A 8 14.81 15.54 7.06
N LEU A 9 14.47 16.73 7.57
CA LEU A 9 13.09 17.17 7.73
C LEU A 9 12.81 18.33 6.76
N TYR A 10 11.93 18.08 5.80
CA TYR A 10 11.40 19.09 4.89
C TYR A 10 10.08 19.62 5.46
N LEU A 11 10.16 20.77 6.15
CA LEU A 11 9.02 21.43 6.78
C LEU A 11 7.87 21.64 5.78
N GLY A 12 6.69 21.10 6.13
CA GLY A 12 5.49 21.21 5.29
C GLY A 12 5.47 20.28 4.08
N ASP A 13 6.34 19.25 4.06
CA ASP A 13 6.36 18.26 2.99
C ASP A 13 6.57 16.84 3.55
N HIS A 14 7.81 16.44 3.86
CA HIS A 14 8.12 15.07 4.26
C HIS A 14 9.36 14.99 5.16
N PHE A 15 9.45 13.89 5.88
CA PHE A 15 10.62 13.49 6.65
C PHE A 15 11.29 12.33 5.93
N ASP A 16 12.57 12.47 5.63
CA ASP A 16 13.39 11.43 5.00
C ASP A 16 14.42 10.90 5.97
N SER A 17 14.66 9.60 5.89
CA SER A 17 15.63 8.90 6.74
C SER A 17 16.31 7.79 5.94
N THR A 18 17.61 7.61 6.17
CA THR A 18 18.42 6.60 5.48
C THR A 18 19.17 5.74 6.48
N ASN A 19 19.35 4.47 6.11
CA ASN A 19 20.07 3.47 6.90
C ASN A 19 19.44 3.22 8.28
N ASP A 20 18.12 3.07 8.32
CA ASP A 20 17.38 2.82 9.54
C ASP A 20 17.46 1.34 9.96
N VAL A 21 17.71 1.11 11.25
CA VAL A 21 17.74 -0.23 11.86
C VAL A 21 16.75 -0.27 13.02
N LEU A 22 15.69 -1.05 12.84
CA LEU A 22 14.73 -1.33 13.90
C LEU A 22 15.21 -2.51 14.76
N ASN A 23 15.47 -2.23 16.04
CA ASN A 23 15.87 -3.26 16.99
C ASN A 23 14.68 -3.74 17.83
N ILE A 24 14.42 -5.05 17.81
CA ILE A 24 13.42 -5.72 18.64
C ILE A 24 14.16 -6.48 19.75
N LYS A 25 13.87 -6.17 21.02
CA LYS A 25 14.56 -6.74 22.19
C LYS A 25 16.09 -6.61 22.15
N GLY A 26 16.61 -5.54 21.54
CA GLY A 26 18.05 -5.29 21.40
C GLY A 26 18.73 -6.00 20.22
N LEU A 27 17.98 -6.77 19.41
CA LEU A 27 18.48 -7.40 18.19
C LEU A 27 18.03 -6.61 16.95
N PRO A 28 18.92 -6.34 15.98
CA PRO A 28 18.56 -5.69 14.72
C PRO A 28 17.66 -6.63 13.92
N ALA A 29 16.37 -6.27 13.80
CA ALA A 29 15.36 -7.10 13.19
C ALA A 29 15.07 -6.68 11.75
N ILE A 30 14.96 -5.37 11.49
CA ILE A 30 14.58 -4.82 10.19
C ILE A 30 15.54 -3.70 9.81
N TYR A 31 16.07 -3.77 8.60
CA TYR A 31 16.88 -2.73 7.98
C TYR A 31 16.07 -2.05 6.88
N LEU A 32 15.95 -0.73 6.96
CA LEU A 32 15.26 0.10 5.97
C LEU A 32 16.31 1.04 5.34
N PRO A 33 16.73 0.80 4.08
CA PRO A 33 17.76 1.63 3.44
C PRO A 33 17.29 3.07 3.21
N TYR A 34 16.00 3.26 2.94
CA TYR A 34 15.35 4.56 2.77
C TYR A 34 13.94 4.50 3.35
N PHE A 35 13.58 5.51 4.13
CA PHE A 35 12.28 5.66 4.76
C PHE A 35 11.84 7.11 4.60
N SER A 36 10.66 7.30 4.01
CA SER A 36 10.06 8.62 3.85
C SER A 36 8.67 8.63 4.46
N PHE A 37 8.37 9.64 5.28
CA PHE A 37 7.06 9.82 5.89
C PHE A 37 6.54 11.23 5.64
N PRO A 38 5.34 11.39 5.04
CA PRO A 38 4.78 12.71 4.78
C PRO A 38 4.42 13.43 6.09
N VAL A 39 4.78 14.71 6.18
CA VAL A 39 4.43 15.59 7.32
C VAL A 39 3.16 16.39 7.00
N VAL A 40 2.73 16.38 5.74
CA VAL A 40 1.43 16.87 5.26
C VAL A 40 0.36 15.80 5.36
N SER A 41 -0.91 16.22 5.38
CA SER A 41 -2.07 15.34 5.43
C SER A 41 -2.09 14.30 4.30
N ARG A 42 -1.62 14.66 3.09
CA ARG A 42 -1.66 13.84 1.89
C ARG A 42 -0.50 14.16 0.96
N LYS A 43 0.15 13.12 0.41
CA LYS A 43 1.23 13.25 -0.60
C LYS A 43 1.28 12.01 -1.48
N THR A 44 1.45 12.21 -2.79
CA THR A 44 1.77 11.15 -3.75
C THR A 44 3.09 10.47 -3.40
N GLY A 45 3.09 9.14 -3.33
CA GLY A 45 4.28 8.37 -3.00
C GLY A 45 4.01 6.88 -2.89
N LEU A 46 5.09 6.09 -2.88
CA LEU A 46 5.02 4.69 -2.52
C LEU A 46 4.69 4.60 -1.03
N LEU A 47 3.66 3.83 -0.72
CA LEU A 47 3.31 3.47 0.65
C LEU A 47 4.36 2.48 1.17
N MET A 48 4.45 2.35 2.50
CA MET A 48 5.32 1.34 3.07
C MET A 48 4.81 -0.04 2.65
N PRO A 49 5.68 -0.89 2.10
CA PRO A 49 5.28 -2.24 1.76
C PRO A 49 4.93 -3.02 3.04
N PHE A 50 3.91 -3.84 2.95
CA PHE A 50 3.45 -4.68 4.05
C PHE A 50 3.73 -6.14 3.75
N GLY A 51 4.38 -6.82 4.70
CA GLY A 51 4.63 -8.25 4.64
C GLY A 51 3.74 -8.99 5.63
N ASN A 52 3.02 -10.01 5.17
CA ASN A 52 2.20 -10.86 6.01
C ASN A 52 2.48 -12.34 5.75
N TYR A 53 2.14 -13.20 6.71
CA TYR A 53 2.16 -14.64 6.54
C TYR A 53 0.89 -15.26 7.09
N ASN A 54 0.20 -16.05 6.28
CA ASN A 54 -0.91 -16.86 6.75
C ASN A 54 -0.98 -18.21 6.02
N SER A 55 -1.67 -19.19 6.62
CA SER A 55 -1.73 -20.56 6.11
C SER A 55 -2.47 -20.71 4.79
N ILE A 56 -3.27 -19.71 4.39
CA ILE A 56 -4.09 -19.76 3.19
C ILE A 56 -3.30 -19.16 2.02
N GLN A 57 -2.79 -17.93 2.16
CA GLN A 57 -2.11 -17.15 1.13
C GLN A 57 -0.58 -17.37 1.09
N GLY A 58 -0.01 -17.96 2.14
CA GLY A 58 1.44 -18.13 2.28
C GLY A 58 2.11 -16.85 2.74
N LEU A 59 3.32 -16.59 2.26
CA LEU A 59 3.98 -15.31 2.43
C LEU A 59 3.37 -14.32 1.43
N VAL A 60 2.93 -13.17 1.94
CA VAL A 60 2.31 -12.09 1.19
C VAL A 60 3.21 -10.87 1.26
N PHE A 61 3.52 -10.28 0.11
CA PHE A 61 4.21 -9.01 0.00
C PHE A 61 3.32 -8.03 -0.76
N GLU A 62 2.90 -6.95 -0.13
CA GLU A 62 2.04 -5.94 -0.72
C GLU A 62 2.76 -4.61 -0.79
N ASP A 63 2.73 -3.96 -1.95
CA ASP A 63 3.21 -2.61 -2.16
C ASP A 63 2.11 -1.79 -2.83
N SER A 64 2.06 -0.48 -2.55
CA SER A 64 1.02 0.38 -3.08
C SER A 64 1.57 1.76 -3.40
N LEU A 65 1.31 2.24 -4.61
CA LEU A 65 1.57 3.60 -5.03
C LEU A 65 0.31 4.44 -4.80
N PHE A 66 0.41 5.39 -3.87
CA PHE A 66 -0.63 6.39 -3.66
C PHE A 66 -0.39 7.60 -4.54
N TRP A 67 -1.40 8.04 -5.27
CA TRP A 67 -1.37 9.20 -6.13
C TRP A 67 -2.47 10.18 -5.73
N ASP A 68 -2.05 11.25 -5.06
CA ASP A 68 -2.88 12.39 -4.73
C ASP A 68 -2.98 13.31 -5.96
N LEU A 69 -4.18 13.44 -6.50
CA LEU A 69 -4.46 14.24 -7.70
C LEU A 69 -5.04 15.61 -7.33
N ASP A 70 -5.96 15.63 -6.37
CA ASP A 70 -6.63 16.82 -5.86
C ASP A 70 -7.12 16.56 -4.42
N PRO A 71 -7.31 17.59 -3.57
CA PRO A 71 -7.88 17.41 -2.23
C PRO A 71 -9.21 16.63 -2.19
N SER A 72 -9.96 16.61 -3.29
CA SER A 72 -11.24 15.89 -3.39
C SER A 72 -11.16 14.48 -3.96
N TYR A 73 -10.07 14.07 -4.61
CA TYR A 73 -9.95 12.71 -5.17
C TYR A 73 -8.52 12.21 -5.30
N ASP A 74 -8.38 10.90 -5.17
CA ASP A 74 -7.10 10.20 -5.23
C ASP A 74 -7.19 8.86 -5.97
N LEU A 75 -6.03 8.37 -6.36
CA LEU A 75 -5.85 7.08 -7.02
C LEU A 75 -4.80 6.26 -6.26
N MET A 76 -5.07 4.98 -6.05
CA MET A 76 -4.14 4.05 -5.43
C MET A 76 -3.95 2.85 -6.35
N LEU A 77 -2.70 2.56 -6.70
CA LEU A 77 -2.31 1.36 -7.42
C LEU A 77 -1.66 0.40 -6.42
N THR A 78 -2.20 -0.80 -6.30
CA THR A 78 -1.73 -1.83 -5.37
C THR A 78 -1.19 -3.00 -6.16
N VAL A 79 -0.09 -3.58 -5.69
CA VAL A 79 0.48 -4.83 -6.20
C VAL A 79 0.76 -5.72 -5.01
N ASP A 80 0.24 -6.94 -5.05
CA ASP A 80 0.49 -7.96 -4.04
C ASP A 80 1.10 -9.20 -4.68
N ASP A 81 2.00 -9.86 -3.95
CA ASP A 81 2.55 -11.16 -4.32
C ASP A 81 2.27 -12.15 -3.20
N MET A 82 1.43 -13.13 -3.50
CA MET A 82 1.04 -14.19 -2.58
C MET A 82 1.69 -15.50 -3.02
N SER A 83 2.51 -16.09 -2.15
CA SER A 83 3.24 -17.33 -2.47
C SER A 83 2.34 -18.48 -2.95
N ASN A 84 1.09 -18.54 -2.46
CA ASN A 84 0.15 -19.60 -2.82
C ASN A 84 -0.82 -19.23 -3.95
N PHE A 85 -0.96 -17.94 -4.27
CA PHE A 85 -1.96 -17.45 -5.24
C PHE A 85 -1.37 -16.59 -6.34
N GLY A 86 -0.05 -16.43 -6.42
CA GLY A 86 0.62 -15.58 -7.40
C GLY A 86 0.40 -14.08 -7.15
N VAL A 87 0.60 -13.30 -8.21
CA VAL A 87 0.59 -11.84 -8.16
C VAL A 87 -0.82 -11.28 -8.36
N GLY A 88 -1.19 -10.33 -7.53
CA GLY A 88 -2.39 -9.51 -7.63
C GLY A 88 -2.04 -8.06 -7.96
N GLU A 89 -2.95 -7.42 -8.67
CA GLU A 89 -2.88 -6.00 -8.99
C GLU A 89 -4.23 -5.35 -8.70
N GLY A 90 -4.23 -4.15 -8.16
CA GLY A 90 -5.41 -3.40 -7.76
C GLY A 90 -5.32 -1.94 -8.16
N LEU A 91 -6.45 -1.35 -8.52
CA LEU A 91 -6.63 0.06 -8.77
C LEU A 91 -7.84 0.54 -7.98
N THR A 92 -7.63 1.47 -7.07
CA THR A 92 -8.69 2.08 -6.29
C THR A 92 -8.73 3.58 -6.56
N TYR A 93 -9.87 4.06 -7.03
CA TYR A 93 -10.17 5.48 -7.19
C TYR A 93 -11.16 5.90 -6.11
N ARG A 94 -10.86 7.01 -5.44
CA ARG A 94 -11.72 7.56 -4.39
C ARG A 94 -12.00 9.03 -4.67
N GLN A 95 -13.26 9.44 -4.52
CA GLN A 95 -13.68 10.81 -4.73
C GLN A 95 -14.69 11.25 -3.68
N SER A 96 -14.47 12.42 -3.07
CA SER A 96 -15.42 13.08 -2.18
C SER A 96 -16.10 14.23 -2.92
N PHE A 97 -17.43 14.19 -3.00
CA PHE A 97 -18.23 15.27 -3.57
C PHE A 97 -18.75 16.22 -2.49
N SER A 98 -19.01 15.70 -1.30
CA SER A 98 -19.53 16.42 -0.14
C SER A 98 -19.29 15.58 1.12
N GLN A 99 -19.42 16.16 2.31
CA GLN A 99 -19.20 15.49 3.61
C GLN A 99 -19.94 14.15 3.79
N ASN A 100 -21.02 13.91 3.03
CA ASN A 100 -21.84 12.70 3.09
C ASN A 100 -21.95 11.95 1.75
N GLN A 101 -21.22 12.37 0.72
CA GLN A 101 -21.29 11.77 -0.62
C GLN A 101 -19.87 11.48 -1.10
N ASN A 102 -19.47 10.22 -0.97
CA ASN A 102 -18.18 9.75 -1.44
C ASN A 102 -18.36 8.56 -2.35
N LEU A 103 -17.48 8.45 -3.33
CA LEU A 103 -17.43 7.40 -4.32
C LEU A 103 -16.14 6.63 -4.15
N LEU A 104 -16.24 5.30 -4.10
CA LEU A 104 -15.11 4.40 -4.18
C LEU A 104 -15.34 3.43 -5.33
N LEU A 105 -14.35 3.40 -6.22
CA LEU A 105 -14.26 2.52 -7.38
C LEU A 105 -13.02 1.66 -7.19
N SER A 106 -13.19 0.36 -7.03
CA SER A 106 -12.07 -0.58 -6.94
C SER A 106 -12.14 -1.58 -8.08
N TYR A 107 -11.00 -1.76 -8.73
CA TYR A 107 -10.75 -2.82 -9.70
C TYR A 107 -9.57 -3.63 -9.21
N SER A 108 -9.66 -4.95 -9.18
CA SER A 108 -8.50 -5.80 -8.90
C SER A 108 -8.50 -7.03 -9.77
N GLN A 109 -7.30 -7.55 -10.01
CA GLN A 109 -7.06 -8.76 -10.76
C GLN A 109 -6.03 -9.61 -10.02
N GLN A 110 -6.39 -10.86 -9.70
CA GLN A 110 -5.44 -11.84 -9.12
C GLN A 110 -5.09 -12.89 -10.16
N ALA A 111 -3.81 -13.04 -10.47
CA ALA A 111 -3.32 -14.13 -11.29
C ALA A 111 -3.03 -15.35 -10.42
N VAL A 112 -3.94 -16.34 -10.42
CA VAL A 112 -3.75 -17.57 -9.63
C VAL A 112 -2.73 -18.49 -10.31
N ASP A 113 -1.55 -18.63 -9.68
CA ASP A 113 -0.55 -19.64 -10.06
C ASP A 113 -0.89 -20.97 -9.36
N ASP A 114 -1.37 -21.98 -10.10
CA ASP A 114 -1.60 -23.35 -9.58
C ASP A 114 -0.35 -24.22 -9.83
N PRO A 115 0.43 -24.57 -8.79
CA PRO A 115 1.65 -25.35 -8.92
C PRO A 115 1.42 -26.77 -9.46
N SER A 116 0.20 -27.30 -9.32
CA SER A 116 -0.13 -28.68 -9.69
C SER A 116 -0.40 -28.88 -11.18
N LEU A 117 -0.71 -27.80 -11.91
CA LEU A 117 -1.08 -27.85 -13.32
C LEU A 117 -0.05 -27.24 -14.27
N GLY A 118 0.98 -26.56 -13.75
CA GLY A 118 2.02 -25.91 -14.56
C GLY A 118 1.48 -24.85 -15.54
N LEU A 119 0.26 -24.37 -15.31
CA LEU A 119 -0.47 -23.42 -16.14
C LEU A 119 -0.75 -22.15 -15.33
N ARG A 120 -0.44 -20.98 -15.90
CA ARG A 120 -0.74 -19.66 -15.32
C ARG A 120 -2.09 -19.15 -15.81
N THR A 121 -3.21 -19.72 -15.37
CA THR A 121 -4.52 -19.20 -15.82
C THR A 121 -5.63 -19.49 -14.82
N ASN A 122 -5.92 -18.50 -13.97
CA ASN A 122 -7.27 -18.06 -13.61
C ASN A 122 -7.14 -16.62 -13.10
N ILE A 123 -7.52 -15.65 -13.93
CA ILE A 123 -7.53 -14.23 -13.56
C ILE A 123 -8.88 -13.96 -12.89
N THR A 124 -8.90 -13.75 -11.59
CA THR A 124 -10.11 -13.30 -10.88
C THR A 124 -10.15 -11.79 -10.95
N GLN A 125 -11.06 -11.24 -11.74
CA GLN A 125 -11.29 -9.79 -11.82
C GLN A 125 -12.46 -9.41 -10.93
N THR A 126 -12.26 -8.43 -10.05
CA THR A 126 -13.31 -7.88 -9.19
C THR A 126 -13.47 -6.39 -9.47
N MET A 127 -14.72 -5.96 -9.60
CA MET A 127 -15.10 -4.56 -9.77
C MET A 127 -16.14 -4.20 -8.73
N ASP A 128 -15.79 -3.28 -7.84
CA ASP A 128 -16.66 -2.84 -6.77
C ASP A 128 -16.91 -1.34 -6.85
N LEU A 129 -18.18 -0.95 -6.66
CA LEU A 129 -18.64 0.43 -6.65
C LEU A 129 -19.43 0.69 -5.38
N TYR A 130 -18.95 1.62 -4.56
CA TYR A 130 -19.61 1.99 -3.31
C TYR A 130 -19.82 3.49 -3.23
N ASN A 131 -21.03 3.87 -2.80
CA ASN A 131 -21.31 5.20 -2.29
C ASN A 131 -21.33 5.12 -0.75
N TYR A 132 -20.45 5.86 -0.09
CA TYR A 132 -20.31 5.81 1.36
C TYR A 132 -20.42 7.20 1.99
N SER A 133 -21.16 7.30 3.09
CA SER A 133 -21.21 8.48 3.94
C SER A 133 -20.17 8.33 5.05
N GLY A 134 -19.00 8.95 4.89
CA GLY A 134 -17.91 8.89 5.85
C GLY A 134 -17.22 10.25 5.94
N GLN A 135 -16.86 10.65 7.17
CA GLN A 135 -16.20 11.92 7.45
C GLN A 135 -14.88 12.04 6.67
N ASP A 136 -14.71 13.23 6.14
CA ASP A 136 -13.58 13.81 5.41
C ASP A 136 -12.26 13.01 5.42
N PHE A 137 -11.68 12.98 4.22
CA PHE A 137 -10.29 12.67 3.91
C PHE A 137 -9.30 13.70 4.52
N ASN A 138 -9.34 13.93 5.83
CA ASN A 138 -8.40 14.81 6.54
C ASN A 138 -7.08 14.11 6.87
#